data_AF-A0AAD9L4D3-F1
#
_entry.id   AF-A0AAD9L4D3-F1
#
_cell.length_a   1.000
_cell.length_b   1.000
_cell.length_c   1.000
_cell.angle_alpha   90.00
_cell.angle_beta   90.00
_cell.angle_gamma   90.00
#
_symmetry.space_group_name_H-M   'P 1'
#
loop_
_entity.id
_entity.type
_entity.pdbx_description
1 polymer ?
#
loop_
_entity_poly.entity_id
_entity_poly.type
_entity_poly.pdbx_seq_one_letter_code
_entity_poly.pdbx_strand_id
1 'polypeptide(L)'
;MADLPGLIEGAHLNVGMGHNFLKHVERTKLLLFLVDIHGFRLNTKHPERTPLETILLLNKELELYKEDLMNKPAVLALNKVDIEGSDEILEEILQKVNHLEDHLQEVHTDLWPKQLIKFDEVIAISAKRRISTEKLKTRLRELLDVYADLDVLRDETGAKSLEIVHSQVTEQFGHKTLV
;
A
#
# COMPACT_ATOMS: atom_id res chain seq x y z
N MET A 1 -5.84 15.23 -5.11
CA MET A 1 -5.95 13.86 -4.57
C MET A 1 -6.94 13.14 -5.46
N ALA A 2 -6.54 12.04 -6.11
CA ALA A 2 -7.49 11.21 -6.81
C ALA A 2 -8.05 10.22 -5.78
N ASP A 3 -9.36 10.24 -5.53
CA ASP A 3 -9.99 9.21 -4.70
C ASP A 3 -10.03 7.91 -5.49
N LEU A 4 -9.54 6.86 -4.86
CA LEU A 4 -9.48 5.52 -5.39
C LEU A 4 -10.58 4.70 -4.70
N PRO A 5 -11.85 4.73 -5.17
CA PRO A 5 -12.86 3.84 -4.61
C PRO A 5 -12.46 2.41 -4.93
N GLY A 6 -11.96 1.70 -3.92
CA GLY A 6 -11.63 0.27 -3.87
C GLY A 6 -11.07 -0.32 -5.16
N LEU A 7 -9.78 -0.64 -5.21
CA LEU A 7 -9.27 -1.61 -6.19
C LEU A 7 -10.14 -2.87 -6.09
N ILE A 8 -11.07 -2.99 -7.05
CA ILE A 8 -12.02 -4.08 -7.12
C ILE A 8 -11.26 -5.23 -7.76
N GLU A 9 -11.41 -6.41 -7.19
CA GLU A 9 -10.97 -7.67 -7.79
C GLU A 9 -11.39 -7.74 -9.27
N GLY A 10 -10.41 -7.94 -10.16
CA GLY A 10 -10.63 -7.88 -11.61
C GLY A 10 -10.56 -6.49 -12.25
N ALA A 11 -10.07 -5.45 -11.54
CA ALA A 11 -9.84 -4.12 -12.10
C ALA A 11 -8.85 -4.17 -13.29
N HIS A 12 -7.89 -5.09 -13.26
CA HIS A 12 -6.96 -5.33 -14.38
C HIS A 12 -7.65 -5.91 -15.64
N LEU A 13 -8.80 -6.58 -15.50
CA LEU A 13 -9.49 -7.31 -16.59
C LEU A 13 -10.42 -6.45 -17.46
N ASN A 14 -10.34 -5.11 -17.41
CA ASN A 14 -11.23 -4.20 -18.15
C ASN A 14 -12.73 -4.34 -17.83
N VAL A 15 -13.12 -5.00 -16.74
CA VAL A 15 -14.52 -5.08 -16.32
C VAL A 15 -14.89 -3.81 -15.54
N GLY A 16 -15.54 -2.86 -16.21
CA GLY A 16 -16.05 -1.62 -15.59
C GLY A 16 -15.04 -0.46 -15.50
N MET A 17 -15.14 0.36 -14.45
CA MET A 17 -14.33 1.59 -14.28
C MET A 17 -12.86 1.34 -13.89
N GLY A 18 -12.45 0.08 -13.67
CA GLY A 18 -11.13 -0.31 -13.15
C GLY A 18 -9.93 0.05 -14.04
N HIS A 19 -10.05 -0.07 -15.36
CA HIS A 19 -8.96 0.28 -16.26
C HIS A 19 -8.70 1.79 -16.34
N ASN A 20 -9.77 2.59 -16.38
CA ASN A 20 -9.65 4.05 -16.29
C ASN A 20 -9.03 4.46 -14.96
N PHE A 21 -9.36 3.77 -13.86
CA PHE A 21 -8.75 3.96 -12.55
C PHE A 21 -7.24 3.65 -12.55
N LEU A 22 -6.83 2.50 -13.10
CA LEU A 22 -5.41 2.08 -13.11
C LEU A 22 -4.57 3.03 -13.97
N LYS A 23 -5.15 3.60 -15.03
CA LYS A 23 -4.54 4.68 -15.80
C LYS A 23 -4.31 5.98 -15.00
N HIS A 24 -5.09 6.25 -13.96
CA HIS A 24 -4.80 7.35 -13.02
C HIS A 24 -3.66 6.98 -12.07
N VAL A 25 -3.62 5.73 -11.60
CA VAL A 25 -2.52 5.19 -10.77
C VAL A 25 -1.18 5.32 -11.48
N GLU A 26 -1.12 5.18 -12.81
CA GLU A 26 0.12 5.42 -13.57
C GLU A 26 0.66 6.85 -13.39
N ARG A 27 -0.19 7.85 -13.18
CA ARG A 27 0.19 9.26 -13.06
C ARG A 27 0.42 9.73 -11.62
N THR A 28 0.12 8.90 -10.62
CA THR A 28 0.37 9.26 -9.22
C THR A 28 1.85 9.06 -8.88
N LYS A 29 2.39 9.96 -8.04
CA LYS A 29 3.78 9.88 -7.55
C LYS A 29 3.94 8.94 -6.35
N LEU A 30 2.86 8.72 -5.61
CA LEU A 30 2.82 7.93 -4.38
C LEU A 30 1.54 7.10 -4.38
N LEU A 31 1.64 5.84 -3.96
CA LEU A 31 0.52 4.94 -3.73
C LEU A 31 0.14 4.94 -2.25
N LEU A 32 -1.16 4.95 -1.96
CA LEU A 32 -1.68 4.76 -0.62
C LEU A 32 -2.58 3.52 -0.62
N PHE A 33 -2.14 2.48 0.06
CA PHE A 33 -2.92 1.28 0.31
C PHE A 33 -3.74 1.54 1.57
N LEU A 34 -5.06 1.57 1.44
CA LEU A 34 -5.95 1.73 2.57
C LEU A 34 -6.62 0.38 2.86
N VAL A 35 -6.23 -0.26 3.96
CA VAL A 35 -6.65 -1.61 4.31
C VAL A 35 -7.41 -1.60 5.61
N ASP A 36 -8.55 -2.30 5.66
CA ASP A 36 -9.29 -2.53 6.90
C ASP A 36 -8.60 -3.64 7.70
N ILE A 37 -8.24 -3.35 8.95
CA ILE A 37 -7.60 -4.33 9.82
C ILE A 37 -8.54 -5.48 10.22
N HIS A 38 -9.86 -5.31 10.09
CA HIS A 38 -10.82 -6.40 10.35
C HIS A 38 -11.09 -7.25 9.11
N GLY A 39 -10.34 -7.03 8.04
CA GLY A 39 -10.54 -7.69 6.77
C GLY A 39 -11.61 -7.03 5.90
N PHE A 40 -11.82 -7.61 4.73
CA PHE A 40 -12.69 -7.05 3.70
C PHE A 40 -13.43 -8.15 2.95
N ARG A 41 -14.71 -7.89 2.67
CA ARG A 41 -15.51 -8.72 1.77
C ARG A 41 -16.24 -7.82 0.78
N LEU A 42 -15.98 -8.03 -0.51
CA LEU A 42 -16.55 -7.20 -1.58
C LEU A 42 -18.07 -7.36 -1.68
N ASN A 43 -18.55 -8.61 -1.67
CA ASN A 43 -19.97 -8.96 -1.65
C ASN A 43 -20.16 -10.40 -1.16
N THR A 44 -21.41 -10.84 -1.07
CA THR A 44 -21.78 -12.17 -0.56
C THR A 44 -21.24 -13.35 -1.37
N LYS A 45 -20.76 -13.14 -2.59
CA LYS A 45 -20.19 -14.18 -3.45
C LYS A 45 -18.66 -14.31 -3.33
N HIS A 46 -17.99 -13.33 -2.71
CA HIS A 46 -16.54 -13.34 -2.53
C HIS A 46 -16.21 -13.80 -1.11
N PRO A 47 -15.08 -14.52 -0.92
CA PRO A 47 -14.62 -14.88 0.41
C PRO A 47 -14.31 -13.62 1.23
N GLU A 48 -14.48 -13.73 2.53
CA GLU A 48 -13.93 -12.76 3.46
C GLU A 48 -12.41 -12.86 3.43
N ARG A 49 -11.74 -11.72 3.32
CA ARG A 49 -10.29 -11.63 3.24
C ARG A 49 -9.75 -11.00 4.48
N THR A 50 -8.72 -11.59 5.03
CA THR A 50 -7.89 -11.00 6.07
C THR A 50 -7.21 -9.71 5.57
N PRO A 51 -6.65 -8.89 6.47
CA PRO A 51 -5.85 -7.73 6.08
C PRO A 51 -4.66 -8.11 5.20
N LEU A 52 -3.97 -9.22 5.53
CA LEU A 52 -2.85 -9.73 4.76
C LEU A 52 -3.28 -10.11 3.33
N GLU A 53 -4.35 -10.90 3.19
CA GLU A 53 -4.88 -11.28 1.89
C GLU A 53 -5.32 -10.05 1.07
N THR A 54 -5.85 -9.02 1.73
CA THR A 54 -6.22 -7.76 1.08
C THR A 54 -4.98 -7.04 0.54
N ILE A 55 -3.90 -6.93 1.32
CA ILE A 55 -2.64 -6.33 0.88
C ILE A 55 -2.07 -7.07 -0.34
N LEU A 56 -2.03 -8.41 -0.26
CA LEU A 56 -1.50 -9.25 -1.33
C LEU A 56 -2.37 -9.22 -2.60
N LEU A 57 -3.69 -9.17 -2.45
CA LEU A 57 -4.61 -8.97 -3.59
C LEU A 57 -4.37 -7.64 -4.28
N LEU A 58 -4.28 -6.53 -3.52
CA LEU A 58 -4.04 -5.20 -4.08
C LEU A 58 -2.72 -5.14 -4.84
N ASN A 59 -1.69 -5.76 -4.24
CA ASN A 59 -0.37 -5.91 -4.84
C ASN A 59 -0.45 -6.72 -6.15
N LYS A 60 -1.15 -7.85 -6.15
CA LYS A 60 -1.36 -8.69 -7.33
C LYS A 60 -2.09 -7.96 -8.46
N GLU A 61 -3.14 -7.20 -8.13
CA GLU A 61 -3.91 -6.42 -9.12
C GLU A 61 -3.05 -5.35 -9.79
N LEU A 62 -2.18 -4.67 -9.03
CA LEU A 62 -1.23 -3.70 -9.61
C LEU A 62 -0.20 -4.39 -10.51
N GLU A 63 0.34 -5.53 -10.08
CA GLU A 63 1.28 -6.34 -10.87
C GLU A 63 0.65 -6.78 -12.20
N LEU A 64 -0.57 -7.35 -12.15
CA LEU A 64 -1.28 -7.85 -13.33
C LEU A 64 -1.63 -6.74 -14.32
N TYR A 65 -1.80 -5.51 -13.83
CA TYR A 65 -1.99 -4.36 -14.69
C TYR A 65 -0.69 -3.87 -15.31
N LYS A 66 0.34 -3.62 -14.50
CA LYS A 66 1.65 -3.16 -14.96
C LYS A 66 2.72 -3.36 -13.89
N GLU A 67 3.69 -4.24 -14.17
CA GLU A 67 4.80 -4.59 -13.26
C GLU A 67 5.59 -3.33 -12.79
N ASP A 68 5.76 -2.31 -13.63
CA ASP A 68 6.45 -1.06 -13.22
C ASP A 68 5.80 -0.33 -12.04
N LEU A 69 4.50 -0.53 -11.79
CA LEU A 69 3.81 0.09 -10.66
C LEU A 69 4.26 -0.48 -9.32
N MET A 70 4.87 -1.68 -9.32
CA MET A 70 5.36 -2.35 -8.12
C MET A 70 6.58 -1.66 -7.50
N ASN A 71 7.26 -0.82 -8.28
CA ASN A 71 8.41 -0.03 -7.84
C ASN A 71 8.02 1.39 -7.42
N LYS A 72 6.72 1.73 -7.43
CA LYS A 72 6.28 3.05 -7.00
C LYS A 72 6.37 3.17 -5.47
N PRO A 73 6.70 4.38 -4.99
CA PRO A 73 6.58 4.69 -3.57
C PRO A 73 5.20 4.32 -3.05
N ALA A 74 5.14 3.71 -1.87
CA ALA A 74 3.89 3.20 -1.32
C ALA A 74 3.82 3.39 0.20
N VAL A 75 2.65 3.79 0.69
CA VAL A 75 2.30 3.85 2.11
C VAL A 75 1.14 2.92 2.37
N LEU A 76 1.20 2.17 3.46
CA LEU A 76 0.09 1.36 3.95
C LEU A 76 -0.61 2.07 5.11
N ALA A 77 -1.87 2.43 4.94
CA ALA A 77 -2.75 2.90 5.99
C ALA A 77 -3.67 1.76 6.47
N LEU A 78 -3.43 1.31 7.70
CA LEU A 78 -4.24 0.31 8.39
C LEU A 78 -5.40 1.01 9.11
N ASN A 79 -6.60 0.93 8.54
CA ASN A 79 -7.78 1.68 8.97
C ASN A 79 -8.65 0.88 9.94
N LYS A 80 -9.53 1.61 10.65
CA LYS A 80 -10.52 1.11 11.63
C LYS A 80 -9.94 0.56 12.94
N VAL A 81 -8.80 1.12 13.36
CA VAL A 81 -8.18 0.83 14.68
C VAL A 81 -9.05 1.24 15.87
N ASP A 82 -10.17 1.93 15.65
CA ASP A 82 -11.10 2.34 16.71
C ASP A 82 -12.08 1.26 17.15
N ILE A 83 -12.07 0.09 16.51
CA ILE A 83 -12.94 -1.04 16.84
C ILE A 83 -12.33 -1.83 18.00
N GLU A 84 -13.15 -2.33 18.93
CA GLU A 84 -12.68 -3.16 20.03
C GLU A 84 -11.99 -4.44 19.53
N GLY A 85 -10.89 -4.85 20.18
CA GLY A 85 -10.05 -5.97 19.74
C GLY A 85 -9.09 -5.65 18.59
N SER A 86 -9.00 -4.39 18.15
CA SER A 86 -8.08 -4.00 17.08
C SER A 86 -6.60 -4.10 17.45
N ASP A 87 -6.24 -3.99 18.73
CA ASP A 87 -4.84 -3.93 19.16
C ASP A 87 -4.07 -5.20 18.81
N GLU A 88 -4.65 -6.38 19.10
CA GLU A 88 -4.04 -7.69 18.80
C GLU A 88 -3.89 -7.90 17.28
N ILE A 89 -4.94 -7.56 16.52
CA ILE A 89 -4.94 -7.70 15.06
C ILE A 89 -3.93 -6.74 14.43
N LEU A 90 -3.84 -5.52 14.96
CA LEU A 90 -2.87 -4.52 14.51
C LEU A 90 -1.44 -4.99 14.77
N GLU A 91 -1.15 -5.55 15.95
CA GLU A 91 0.16 -6.09 16.26
C GLU A 91 0.53 -7.23 15.31
N GLU A 92 -0.38 -8.17 15.08
CA GLU A 92 -0.18 -9.29 14.15
C GLU A 92 0.13 -8.80 12.73
N ILE A 93 -0.70 -7.90 12.18
CA ILE A 93 -0.50 -7.44 10.80
C ILE A 93 0.77 -6.59 10.65
N LEU A 94 1.15 -5.81 11.66
CA LEU A 94 2.39 -5.04 11.62
C LEU A 94 3.63 -5.94 11.58
N GLN A 95 3.62 -7.06 12.31
CA GLN A 95 4.68 -8.07 12.22
C GLN A 95 4.74 -8.66 10.80
N LYS A 96 3.58 -9.04 10.25
CA LYS A 96 3.47 -9.65 8.92
C LYS A 96 3.89 -8.73 7.78
N VAL A 97 3.56 -7.45 7.86
CA VAL A 97 3.88 -6.47 6.79
C VAL A 97 5.38 -6.22 6.65
N ASN A 98 6.16 -6.34 7.73
CA ASN A 98 7.62 -6.19 7.67
C ASN A 98 8.31 -7.37 6.97
N HIS A 99 7.63 -8.52 6.87
CA HIS A 99 8.16 -9.77 6.34
C HIS A 99 7.12 -10.48 5.45
N LEU A 100 6.49 -9.74 4.53
CA LEU A 100 5.37 -10.26 3.72
C LEU A 100 5.72 -11.56 2.98
N GLU A 101 6.97 -11.69 2.53
CA GLU A 101 7.51 -12.88 1.87
C GLU A 101 7.40 -14.15 2.73
N ASP A 102 7.60 -14.03 4.04
CA ASP A 102 7.57 -15.16 4.98
C ASP A 102 6.14 -15.67 5.21
N HIS A 103 5.16 -14.80 4.98
CA HIS A 103 3.75 -15.08 5.23
C HIS A 103 2.94 -15.44 3.97
N LEU A 104 3.55 -15.52 2.79
CA LEU A 104 2.85 -15.90 1.56
C LEU A 104 2.20 -17.30 1.67
N GLN A 105 2.84 -18.21 2.40
CA GLN A 105 2.33 -19.57 2.58
C GLN A 105 1.03 -19.64 3.40
N GLU A 106 0.70 -18.59 4.15
CA GLU A 106 -0.55 -18.51 4.92
C GLU A 106 -1.78 -18.22 4.03
N VAL A 107 -1.56 -17.73 2.81
CA VAL A 107 -2.63 -17.32 1.90
C VAL A 107 -2.74 -18.23 0.68
N HIS A 108 -3.92 -18.25 0.07
CA HIS A 108 -4.15 -19.02 -1.14
C HIS A 108 -3.23 -18.56 -2.28
N THR A 109 -2.65 -19.52 -3.01
CA THR A 109 -1.66 -19.28 -4.07
C THR A 109 -2.12 -18.32 -5.18
N ASP A 110 -3.42 -18.22 -5.41
CA ASP A 110 -4.00 -17.28 -6.38
C ASP A 110 -3.73 -15.80 -6.04
N LEU A 111 -3.45 -15.50 -4.76
CA LEU A 111 -3.15 -14.15 -4.28
C LEU A 111 -1.66 -13.83 -4.34
N TRP A 112 -0.79 -14.76 -4.75
CA TRP A 112 0.66 -14.56 -4.71
C TRP A 112 1.12 -13.65 -5.86
N PRO A 113 1.67 -12.46 -5.56
CA PRO A 113 2.36 -11.67 -6.56
C PRO A 113 3.74 -12.27 -6.86
N LYS A 114 4.28 -12.01 -8.04
CA LYS A 114 5.67 -12.33 -8.38
C LYS A 114 6.62 -11.34 -7.71
N GLN A 115 6.21 -10.08 -7.56
CA GLN A 115 6.96 -9.02 -6.89
C GLN A 115 6.16 -8.41 -5.74
N LEU A 116 6.78 -8.25 -4.57
CA LEU A 116 6.16 -7.55 -3.45
C LEU A 116 6.44 -6.04 -3.51
N ILE A 117 5.39 -5.22 -3.36
CA ILE A 117 5.53 -3.80 -3.07
C ILE A 117 6.21 -3.64 -1.71
N LYS A 118 7.15 -2.71 -1.64
CA LYS A 118 7.75 -2.26 -0.38
C LYS A 118 6.98 -1.03 0.10
N PHE A 119 6.59 -1.04 1.37
CA PHE A 119 5.96 0.12 1.99
C PHE A 119 7.03 0.98 2.66
N ASP A 120 7.13 2.24 2.23
CA ASP A 120 8.00 3.24 2.85
C ASP A 120 7.52 3.59 4.27
N GLU A 121 6.20 3.47 4.50
CA GLU A 121 5.60 3.72 5.80
C GLU A 121 4.32 2.89 6.00
N VAL A 122 4.10 2.45 7.23
CA VAL A 122 2.87 1.80 7.68
C VAL A 122 2.27 2.61 8.82
N ILE A 123 1.04 3.09 8.65
CA ILE A 123 0.37 3.98 9.62
C ILE A 123 -1.00 3.43 9.99
N ALA A 124 -1.20 3.19 11.28
CA ALA A 124 -2.48 2.83 11.83
C ALA A 124 -3.37 4.08 11.98
N ILE A 125 -4.60 4.04 11.47
CA ILE A 125 -5.54 5.17 11.48
C ILE A 125 -6.97 4.75 11.84
N SER A 126 -7.77 5.70 12.30
CA SER A 126 -9.22 5.61 12.23
C SER A 126 -9.75 6.81 11.48
N ALA A 127 -10.23 6.60 10.25
CA ALA A 127 -10.90 7.65 9.49
C ALA A 127 -12.17 8.14 10.22
N LYS A 128 -12.90 7.23 10.89
CA LYS A 128 -14.15 7.54 11.61
C LYS A 128 -13.91 8.40 12.85
N ARG A 129 -12.89 8.07 13.64
CA ARG A 129 -12.53 8.81 14.87
C ARG A 129 -11.49 9.90 14.63
N ARG A 130 -10.99 10.03 13.40
CA ARG A 130 -9.89 10.93 13.02
C ARG A 130 -8.60 10.68 13.82
N ILE A 131 -8.36 9.43 14.20
CA ILE A 131 -7.13 9.01 14.86
C ILE A 131 -6.03 8.94 13.80
N SER A 132 -4.90 9.60 14.06
CA SER A 132 -3.70 9.61 13.21
C SER A 132 -3.90 10.06 11.76
N THR A 133 -5.05 10.66 11.40
CA THR A 133 -5.33 11.10 10.02
C THR A 133 -4.50 12.33 9.61
N GLU A 134 -4.29 13.28 10.52
CA GLU A 134 -3.40 14.42 10.25
C GLU A 134 -1.93 13.98 10.19
N LYS A 135 -1.54 13.00 11.01
CA LYS A 135 -0.22 12.37 10.93
C LYS A 135 -0.01 11.75 9.55
N LEU A 136 -0.95 10.89 9.10
CA LEU A 136 -0.91 10.31 7.75
C LEU A 136 -0.78 11.40 6.68
N LYS A 137 -1.60 12.46 6.74
CA LYS A 137 -1.55 13.55 5.77
C LYS A 137 -0.20 14.27 5.74
N THR A 138 0.39 14.54 6.90
CA THR A 138 1.72 15.17 7.01
C THR A 138 2.79 14.26 6.43
N ARG A 139 2.78 12.97 6.79
CA ARG A 139 3.74 11.98 6.29
C ARG A 139 3.65 11.78 4.78
N LEU A 140 2.45 11.72 4.22
CA LEU A 140 2.26 11.67 2.76
C LEU A 140 2.85 12.91 2.05
N ARG A 141 2.73 14.11 2.62
CA ARG A 141 3.35 15.32 2.04
C ARG A 141 4.87 15.24 2.10
N GLU A 142 5.42 14.89 3.25
CA GLU A 142 6.87 14.77 3.44
C GLU A 142 7.47 13.75 2.47
N LEU A 143 6.84 12.58 2.30
CA LEU A 143 7.27 11.59 1.32
C LEU A 143 7.17 12.13 -0.12
N LEU A 144 6.06 12.79 -0.48
CA LEU A 144 5.92 13.38 -1.81
C LEU A 144 6.99 14.43 -2.10
N ASP A 145 7.37 15.23 -1.12
CA ASP A 145 8.43 16.24 -1.24
C ASP A 145 9.80 15.55 -1.47
N VAL A 146 10.12 14.52 -0.67
CA VAL A 146 11.36 13.74 -0.86
C VAL A 146 11.43 13.08 -2.24
N TYR A 147 10.35 12.44 -2.69
CA TYR A 147 10.32 11.82 -4.01
C TYR A 147 10.35 12.84 -5.16
N ALA A 148 9.81 14.04 -4.96
CA ALA A 148 9.94 15.12 -5.93
C ALA A 148 11.39 15.59 -6.08
N ASP A 149 12.11 15.72 -4.97
CA ASP A 149 13.54 16.09 -4.99
C ASP A 149 14.39 14.98 -5.63
N LEU A 150 14.09 13.71 -5.36
CA LEU A 150 14.79 12.57 -5.94
C LEU A 150 14.52 12.41 -7.44
N ASP A 151 13.31 12.72 -7.91
CA ASP A 151 13.02 12.79 -9.36
C ASP A 151 13.88 13.85 -10.06
N VAL A 152 14.04 15.04 -9.45
CA VAL A 152 14.91 16.10 -9.98
C VAL A 152 16.37 15.63 -10.06
N LEU A 153 16.88 15.02 -8.99
CA LEU A 153 18.24 14.50 -8.96
C LEU A 153 18.46 13.37 -9.98
N ARG A 154 17.47 12.49 -10.18
CA ARG A 154 17.53 11.43 -11.21
C ARG A 154 17.69 12.03 -12.60
N ASP A 155 16.89 13.05 -12.91
CA ASP A 155 16.89 13.71 -14.22
C ASP A 155 18.21 14.48 -14.46
N GLU A 156 18.82 15.03 -13.40
CA GLU A 156 20.12 15.73 -13.47
C GLU A 156 21.33 14.79 -13.55
N THR A 157 21.29 13.64 -12.85
CA THR A 157 22.46 12.75 -12.70
C THR A 157 22.42 11.53 -13.61
N GLY A 158 21.27 11.19 -14.21
CA GLY A 158 21.08 9.97 -14.98
C GLY A 158 21.18 8.67 -14.17
N ALA A 159 21.25 8.76 -12.83
CA ALA A 159 21.39 7.61 -11.94
C ALA A 159 20.12 6.75 -11.91
N LYS A 160 20.26 5.43 -12.08
CA LYS A 160 19.16 4.55 -12.49
C LYS A 160 18.45 3.77 -11.38
N SER A 161 18.81 3.91 -10.11
CA SER A 161 18.41 2.91 -9.11
C SER A 161 17.40 3.44 -8.10
N LEU A 162 16.12 3.19 -8.35
CA LEU A 162 15.00 3.38 -7.40
C LEU A 162 15.24 2.68 -6.05
N GLU A 163 16.10 1.65 -6.00
CA GLU A 163 16.53 1.00 -4.76
C GLU A 163 17.33 1.91 -3.83
N ILE A 164 18.18 2.80 -4.37
CA ILE A 164 18.95 3.76 -3.56
C ILE A 164 18.00 4.78 -2.93
N VAL A 165 16.99 5.20 -3.70
CA VAL A 165 15.94 6.13 -3.28
C VAL A 165 15.13 5.55 -2.13
N HIS A 166 14.63 4.32 -2.25
CA HIS A 166 13.91 3.64 -1.15
C HIS A 166 14.80 3.42 0.07
N SER A 167 16.09 3.05 -0.12
CA SER A 167 17.04 2.90 0.98
C SER A 167 17.29 4.23 1.71
N GLN A 168 17.45 5.35 0.98
CA GLN A 168 17.66 6.67 1.56
C GLN A 168 16.42 7.19 2.28
N VAL A 169 15.22 6.97 1.73
CA VAL A 169 13.95 7.28 2.41
C VAL A 169 13.82 6.45 3.68
N THR A 170 14.08 5.15 3.62
CA THR A 170 14.01 4.24 4.77
C THR A 170 15.06 4.60 5.84
N GLU A 171 16.26 5.02 5.46
CA GLU A 171 17.30 5.49 6.39
C GLU A 171 16.96 6.86 7.00
N GLN A 172 16.42 7.79 6.20
CA GLN A 172 16.10 9.15 6.63
C GLN A 172 14.85 9.18 7.54
N PHE A 173 13.89 8.28 7.33
CA PHE A 173 12.66 8.21 8.12
C PHE A 173 12.63 7.05 9.13
N GLY A 174 13.55 6.08 9.02
CA GLY A 174 13.58 4.83 9.78
C GLY A 174 12.41 3.91 9.42
N HIS A 175 12.56 2.58 9.58
CA HIS A 175 11.41 1.68 9.74
C HIS A 175 10.67 2.08 11.02
N LYS A 176 9.85 3.11 10.90
CA LYS A 176 9.05 3.64 11.98
C LYS A 176 7.67 3.02 11.84
N THR A 177 7.59 1.75 12.22
CA THR A 177 6.35 1.14 12.69
C THR A 177 5.92 1.93 13.92
N LEU A 178 5.28 3.08 13.70
CA LEU A 178 4.85 3.97 14.75
C LEU A 178 3.41 3.64 15.08
N VAL A 179 3.27 2.78 16.09
CA VAL A 179 2.08 2.63 16.91
C VAL A 179 1.65 4.00 17.45
#